data_AF-A0A8D2LD59-F1
#
_entry.id   AF-A0A8D2LD59-F1
#
_cell.length_a   1.000
_cell.length_b   1.000
_cell.length_c   1.000
_cell.angle_alpha   90.00
_cell.angle_beta   90.00
_cell.angle_gamma   90.00
#
_symmetry.space_group_name_H-M   'P 1'
#
loop_
_entity.id
_entity.type
_entity.pdbx_description
1 polymer ?
#
loop_
_entity_poly.entity_id
_entity_poly.type
_entity_poly.pdbx_seq_one_letter_code
_entity_poly.pdbx_strand_id
1 'polypeptide(L)'
;RSPQTGTPDHWSGMWALLLPCLPPRLTHCFSDRWETSSWSECSRTCGEGYQFRIVRCWKMISPGFDSSVYSDLCESADITRPEERKVCKNPACGPQWEMSEWSEVNPQANQ
;
A
#
# COMPACT_ATOMS: atom_id res chain seq x y z
N ARG A 1 -64.25 -17.95 -25.14
CA ARG A 1 -62.91 -17.61 -25.67
C ARG A 1 -62.40 -16.45 -24.83
N SER A 2 -61.68 -16.76 -23.76
CA SER A 2 -61.20 -15.80 -22.76
C SER A 2 -60.20 -14.84 -23.38
N PRO A 3 -60.25 -13.53 -23.10
CA PRO A 3 -59.13 -12.65 -23.40
C PRO A 3 -58.05 -12.90 -22.35
N GLN A 4 -56.90 -13.42 -22.78
CA GLN A 4 -55.71 -13.47 -21.95
C GLN A 4 -55.19 -12.04 -21.80
N THR A 5 -55.45 -11.41 -20.65
CA THR A 5 -54.73 -10.19 -20.23
C THR A 5 -53.32 -10.59 -19.81
N GLY A 6 -52.40 -10.61 -20.78
CA GLY A 6 -50.97 -10.59 -20.53
C GLY A 6 -50.57 -9.21 -20.03
N THR A 7 -50.09 -9.12 -18.79
CA THR A 7 -49.38 -7.97 -18.25
C THR A 7 -48.00 -7.90 -18.91
N PRO A 8 -47.59 -6.78 -19.53
CA PRO A 8 -46.18 -6.55 -19.82
C PRO A 8 -45.54 -6.03 -18.53
N ASP A 9 -44.71 -6.86 -17.88
CA ASP A 9 -43.84 -6.48 -16.76
C ASP A 9 -42.82 -5.42 -17.22
N HIS A 10 -43.26 -4.17 -17.27
CA HIS A 10 -42.47 -3.04 -17.77
C HIS A 10 -41.88 -2.18 -16.65
N TRP A 11 -41.25 -2.81 -15.66
CA TRP A 11 -40.31 -2.12 -14.74
C TRP A 11 -39.15 -3.01 -14.32
N SER A 12 -38.49 -3.64 -15.29
CA SER A 12 -37.33 -4.49 -15.02
C SER A 12 -35.97 -3.82 -15.26
N GLY A 13 -35.82 -2.48 -15.29
CA GLY A 13 -34.48 -1.97 -15.63
C GLY A 13 -34.14 -0.49 -15.66
N MET A 14 -34.69 0.41 -14.84
CA MET A 14 -34.23 1.82 -14.84
C MET A 14 -34.18 2.53 -13.48
N TRP A 15 -34.08 1.83 -12.35
CA TRP A 15 -33.67 2.44 -11.07
C TRP A 15 -32.27 1.99 -10.60
N ALA A 16 -31.63 1.07 -11.32
CA ALA A 16 -30.37 0.44 -10.93
C ALA A 16 -29.09 1.24 -11.25
N LEU A 17 -29.19 2.46 -11.77
CA LEU A 17 -28.02 3.22 -12.25
C LEU A 17 -27.78 4.57 -11.57
N LEU A 18 -28.47 4.86 -10.46
CA LEU A 18 -28.07 5.92 -9.52
C LEU A 18 -28.29 5.40 -8.10
N LEU A 19 -27.39 4.53 -7.63
CA LEU A 19 -27.38 4.00 -6.27
C LEU A 19 -26.39 4.80 -5.39
N PRO A 20 -26.77 5.96 -4.82
CA PRO A 20 -26.21 6.37 -3.55
C PRO A 20 -27.02 5.69 -2.44
N CYS A 21 -26.36 4.82 -1.69
CA CYS A 21 -26.64 4.49 -0.28
C CYS A 21 -28.04 4.84 0.28
N LEU A 22 -29.05 3.97 0.18
CA LEU A 22 -30.27 4.05 1.01
C LEU A 22 -30.68 2.64 1.53
N PRO A 23 -31.38 2.53 2.69
CA PRO A 23 -31.12 1.53 3.75
C PRO A 23 -32.27 0.52 3.94
N PRO A 24 -32.03 -0.60 4.66
CA PRO A 24 -32.35 -0.61 6.09
C PRO A 24 -31.31 -1.33 6.99
N ARG A 25 -30.11 -1.63 6.49
CA ARG A 25 -29.05 -2.26 7.31
C ARG A 25 -27.79 -1.39 7.37
N LEU A 26 -27.81 -0.46 8.31
CA LEU A 26 -26.71 0.43 8.73
C LEU A 26 -25.54 -0.36 9.36
N THR A 27 -24.95 -1.30 8.63
CA THR A 27 -23.77 -2.05 9.11
C THR A 27 -22.58 -1.96 8.14
N HIS A 28 -22.77 -1.43 6.94
CA HIS A 28 -21.75 -1.39 5.89
C HIS A 28 -21.63 0.00 5.23
N CYS A 29 -21.58 1.07 6.03
CA CYS A 29 -21.13 2.40 5.56
C CYS A 29 -19.70 2.74 6.07
N PHE A 30 -19.14 1.87 6.91
CA PHE A 30 -17.83 2.03 7.55
C PHE A 30 -16.81 1.15 6.83
N SER A 31 -16.41 1.51 5.61
CA SER A 31 -15.33 0.76 4.94
C SER A 31 -13.99 1.18 5.54
N ASP A 32 -13.39 0.28 6.30
CA ASP A 32 -11.98 0.40 6.66
C ASP A 32 -11.13 0.25 5.39
N ARG A 33 -10.00 0.94 5.30
CA ARG A 33 -9.09 0.87 4.13
C ARG A 33 -7.66 1.16 4.50
N TRP A 34 -6.72 0.52 3.79
CA TRP A 34 -5.31 0.90 3.88
C TRP A 34 -5.03 2.09 2.96
N GLU A 35 -4.32 3.07 3.50
CA GLU A 35 -3.79 4.19 2.75
C GLU A 35 -2.26 4.19 2.85
N THR A 36 -1.59 4.41 1.72
CA THR A 36 -0.13 4.36 1.64
C THR A 36 0.42 5.69 1.17
N SER A 37 1.51 6.16 1.79
CA SER A 37 2.26 7.29 1.26
C SER A 37 3.04 6.89 0.00
N SER A 38 3.65 7.90 -0.63
CA SER A 38 4.73 7.68 -1.60
C SER A 38 5.89 6.92 -0.95
N TRP A 39 6.63 6.20 -1.80
CA TRP A 39 7.89 5.57 -1.41
C TRP A 39 8.97 6.63 -1.13
N SER A 40 9.81 6.37 -0.13
CA SER A 40 11.02 7.12 0.14
C SER A 40 12.04 6.96 -0.98
N GLU A 41 13.08 7.77 -0.95
CA GLU A 41 14.29 7.49 -1.71
C GLU A 41 14.92 6.15 -1.27
N CYS A 42 15.73 5.58 -2.15
CA CYS A 42 16.46 4.35 -1.85
C CYS A 42 17.48 4.61 -0.74
N SER A 43 17.58 3.71 0.24
CA SER A 43 18.49 3.83 1.39
C SER A 43 19.96 3.86 1.01
N ARG A 44 20.29 3.50 -0.24
CA ARG A 44 21.62 3.58 -0.82
C ARG A 44 21.52 4.36 -2.13
N THR A 45 22.66 4.86 -2.59
CA THR A 45 22.82 5.44 -3.92
C THR A 45 23.52 4.50 -4.90
N CYS A 46 24.07 3.38 -4.42
CA CYS A 46 24.67 2.32 -5.21
C CYS A 46 24.33 0.94 -4.64
N GLY A 47 24.34 -0.08 -5.49
CA GLY A 47 24.00 -1.46 -5.14
C GLY A 47 22.53 -1.65 -4.73
N GLU A 48 22.28 -2.72 -3.98
CA GLU A 48 20.96 -3.05 -3.44
C GLU A 48 20.69 -2.31 -2.13
N GLY A 49 19.54 -1.63 -2.05
CA GLY A 49 19.05 -0.95 -0.86
C GLY A 49 17.55 -1.16 -0.66
N TYR A 50 16.94 -0.34 0.20
CA TYR A 50 15.51 -0.41 0.53
C TYR A 50 14.81 0.93 0.38
N GLN A 51 13.53 0.89 -0.02
CA GLN A 51 12.61 2.01 0.07
C GLN A 51 11.54 1.70 1.12
N PHE A 52 11.10 2.74 1.81
CA PHE A 52 10.08 2.68 2.85
C PHE A 52 8.89 3.55 2.47
N ARG A 53 7.69 3.19 2.88
CA ARG A 53 6.51 4.07 2.80
C ARG A 53 5.68 3.91 4.05
N ILE A 54 4.87 4.89 4.35
CA ILE A 54 3.96 4.82 5.49
C ILE A 54 2.69 4.09 5.06
N VAL A 55 2.22 3.15 5.88
CA VAL A 55 0.96 2.41 5.68
C VAL A 55 0.07 2.66 6.89
N ARG A 56 -1.12 3.24 6.69
CA ARG A 56 -2.07 3.55 7.76
C ARG A 56 -3.46 3.03 7.44
N CYS A 57 -4.17 2.57 8.47
CA CYS A 57 -5.58 2.22 8.34
C CYS A 57 -6.42 3.49 8.47
N TRP A 58 -7.43 3.63 7.62
CA TRP A 58 -8.41 4.71 7.64
C TRP A 58 -9.81 4.14 7.77
N LYS A 59 -10.64 4.81 8.56
CA LYS A 59 -12.04 4.47 8.75
C LYS A 59 -12.92 5.68 8.46
N MET A 60 -13.96 5.49 7.66
CA MET A 60 -15.02 6.49 7.53
C MET A 60 -15.89 6.45 8.80
N ILE A 61 -15.85 7.50 9.62
CA ILE A 61 -16.62 7.60 10.87
C ILE A 61 -18.03 8.14 10.59
N SER A 62 -18.14 9.05 9.63
CA SER A 62 -19.43 9.51 9.09
C SER A 62 -19.28 9.84 7.61
N PRO A 63 -20.39 9.99 6.85
CA PRO A 63 -20.30 10.37 5.44
C PRO A 63 -19.45 11.65 5.28
N GLY A 64 -18.36 11.56 4.51
CA GLY A 64 -17.42 12.67 4.29
C GLY A 64 -16.46 12.99 5.44
N PHE A 65 -16.45 12.18 6.50
CA PHE A 65 -15.49 12.31 7.60
C PHE A 65 -14.79 10.98 7.86
N ASP A 66 -13.53 10.93 7.46
CA ASP A 66 -12.64 9.81 7.67
C ASP A 66 -11.46 10.20 8.57
N SER A 67 -10.94 9.21 9.28
CA SER A 67 -9.81 9.40 10.18
C SER A 67 -8.86 8.21 10.12
N SER A 68 -7.57 8.48 10.36
CA SER A 68 -6.58 7.43 10.55
C SER A 68 -6.81 6.74 11.88
N VAL A 69 -6.87 5.42 11.87
CA VAL A 69 -7.15 4.56 13.02
C VAL A 69 -6.06 3.50 13.20
N TYR A 70 -6.20 2.67 14.24
CA TYR A 70 -5.30 1.56 14.50
C TYR A 70 -5.33 0.51 13.38
N SER A 71 -4.17 -0.10 13.14
CA SER A 71 -3.98 -1.11 12.08
C SER A 71 -4.91 -2.32 12.24
N ASP A 72 -5.17 -2.72 13.49
CA ASP A 72 -5.98 -3.88 13.85
C ASP A 72 -7.38 -3.84 13.25
N LEU A 73 -7.95 -2.65 13.03
CA LEU A 73 -9.28 -2.51 12.42
C LEU A 73 -9.28 -2.99 10.96
N CYS A 74 -8.29 -2.58 10.16
CA CYS A 74 -8.16 -3.05 8.78
C CYS A 74 -7.75 -4.53 8.72
N GLU A 75 -6.95 -5.00 9.68
CA GLU A 75 -6.54 -6.40 9.77
C GLU A 75 -7.73 -7.31 10.14
N SER A 76 -8.57 -6.89 11.10
CA SER A 76 -9.80 -7.59 11.48
C SER A 76 -10.90 -7.56 10.41
N ALA A 77 -10.83 -6.61 9.49
CA ALA A 77 -11.69 -6.51 8.32
C ALA A 77 -11.21 -7.37 7.14
N ASP A 78 -10.19 -8.22 7.35
CA ASP A 78 -9.57 -9.08 6.34
C ASP A 78 -9.05 -8.31 5.10
N ILE A 79 -8.60 -7.07 5.31
CA ILE A 79 -8.03 -6.24 4.23
C ILE A 79 -6.52 -6.44 4.20
N THR A 80 -6.01 -6.94 3.07
CA THR A 80 -4.57 -7.18 2.88
C THR A 80 -3.75 -5.92 3.12
N ARG A 81 -2.84 -5.98 4.11
CA ARG A 81 -1.92 -4.89 4.44
C ARG A 81 -0.88 -4.72 3.33
N PRO A 82 -0.76 -3.52 2.73
CA PRO A 82 0.28 -3.24 1.74
C PRO A 82 1.69 -3.30 2.33
N GLU A 83 2.67 -3.59 1.48
CA GLU A 83 4.09 -3.62 1.90
C GLU A 83 4.57 -2.26 2.40
N GLU A 84 5.23 -2.22 3.56
CA GLU A 84 5.84 -0.99 4.09
C GLU A 84 7.25 -0.77 3.56
N ARG A 85 7.91 -1.86 3.11
CA ARG A 85 9.30 -1.89 2.66
C ARG A 85 9.43 -2.71 1.40
N LYS A 86 10.20 -2.19 0.43
CA LYS A 86 10.58 -2.94 -0.78
C LYS A 86 12.06 -2.75 -1.12
N VAL A 87 12.61 -3.66 -1.90
CA VAL A 87 14.00 -3.60 -2.40
C VAL A 87 14.09 -2.62 -3.57
N CYS A 88 15.15 -1.81 -3.59
CA CYS A 88 15.53 -0.95 -4.72
C CYS A 88 16.94 -1.32 -5.20
N LYS A 89 17.16 -1.19 -6.52
CA LYS A 89 18.44 -1.50 -7.17
C LYS A 89 18.98 -0.24 -7.82
N ASN A 90 20.16 0.17 -7.38
CA ASN A 90 20.93 1.28 -7.95
C ASN A 90 22.11 0.75 -8.77
N PRO A 91 22.85 1.62 -9.48
CA PRO A 91 24.08 1.24 -10.15
C PRO A 91 25.06 0.55 -9.19
N ALA A 92 25.87 -0.37 -9.70
CA ALA A 92 26.86 -1.06 -8.89
C ALA A 92 27.76 -0.06 -8.15
N CYS A 93 28.11 -0.38 -6.91
CA CYS A 93 29.06 0.44 -6.17
C CYS A 93 30.42 0.39 -6.86
N GLY A 94 31.13 1.53 -6.86
CA GLY A 94 32.50 1.60 -7.34
C GLY A 94 33.46 0.78 -6.45
N PRO A 95 34.73 0.65 -6.86
CA PRO A 95 35.74 -0.02 -6.05
C PRO A 95 35.91 0.70 -4.70
N GLN A 96 35.94 -0.08 -3.63
CA GLN A 96 36.25 0.42 -2.29
C GLN A 96 37.76 0.33 -2.06
N TRP A 97 38.38 1.44 -1.64
CA TRP A 97 39.77 1.43 -1.21
C TRP A 97 39.87 0.76 0.15
N GLU A 98 40.72 -0.25 0.25
CA GLU A 98 41.09 -0.89 1.50
C GLU A 98 42.53 -0.49 1.83
N MET A 99 42.74 0.08 3.01
CA MET A 99 44.08 0.39 3.51
C MET A 99 44.67 -0.90 4.08
N SER A 100 45.89 -1.25 3.66
CA SER A 100 46.66 -2.33 4.27
C SER A 100 47.53 -1.81 5.40
N GLU A 101 48.02 -2.71 6.25
CA GLU A 101 48.98 -2.40 7.30
C GLU A 101 50.35 -2.04 6.69
N TRP A 102 50.99 -1.01 7.23
CA TRP A 102 52.32 -0.57 6.78
C TRP A 102 53.38 -1.61 7.14
N SER A 103 54.25 -1.95 6.18
CA SER A 103 55.39 -2.83 6.43
C SER A 103 56.53 -2.08 7.13
N GLU A 104 57.16 -2.71 8.13
CA GLU A 104 58.39 -2.20 8.75
C GLU A 104 59.53 -2.13 7.71
N VAL A 105 60.25 -1.00 7.70
CA VAL A 105 61.44 -0.83 6.86
C VAL A 105 62.58 -1.62 7.50
N ASN A 106 63.14 -2.61 6.80
CA ASN A 106 64.32 -3.32 7.27
C ASN A 106 65.61 -2.53 6.93
N PRO A 107 66.32 -1.96 7.92
CA PRO A 107 67.53 -1.17 7.68
C PRO A 107 68.74 -2.01 7.24
N GLN A 108 68.68 -3.35 7.24
CA GLN A 108 69.81 -4.22 6.92
C GLN A 108 69.87 -4.68 5.44
N ALA A 109 68.94 -4.25 4.59
CA ALA A 109 68.85 -4.70 3.20
C ALA A 109 69.74 -3.90 2.21
N ASN A 110 70.58 -3.00 2.69
CA ASN A 110 71.41 -2.10 1.86
C ASN A 110 72.91 -2.20 2.22
N GLN A 111 73.40 -3.43 2.39
CA GLN A 111 74.83 -3.76 2.54
C GLN A 111 75.26 -4.76 1.49
#